data_AF-A0A1C3NFX3-F1
#
_entry.id   AF-A0A1C3NFX3-F1
#
_cell.length_a   1.000
_cell.length_b   1.000
_cell.length_c   1.000
_cell.angle_alpha   90.00
_cell.angle_beta   90.00
_cell.angle_gamma   90.00
#
_symmetry.space_group_name_H-M   'P 1'
#
loop_
_entity.id
_entity.type
_entity.pdbx_description
1 polymer ?
#
loop_
_entity_poly.entity_id
_entity_poly.type
_entity_poly.pdbx_seq_one_letter_code
_entity_poly.pdbx_strand_id
1 'polypeptide(L)'
;MPVSYSISLPDPKIARGSAPSVSFTANGAEAFAEQLQAALCDPAWFDRWRQLQVDPDEVDPSLGITDSAATVTGTQHDLRIDLVATTSIPGDLFKQRMQALAGSHWEMRDVR
;
A
#
# COMPACT_ATOMS: atom_id res chain seq x y z
N MET A 1 -8.61 -10.28 13.96
CA MET A 1 -8.44 -11.31 12.90
C MET A 1 -7.78 -10.60 11.73
N PRO A 2 -6.70 -11.15 11.17
CA PRO A 2 -6.10 -10.59 9.97
C PRO A 2 -7.06 -10.74 8.79
N VAL A 3 -7.13 -9.72 7.95
CA VAL A 3 -7.92 -9.67 6.71
C VAL A 3 -6.96 -9.79 5.54
N SER A 4 -7.34 -10.54 4.52
CA SER A 4 -6.54 -10.67 3.30
C SER A 4 -7.10 -9.77 2.21
N TYR A 5 -6.34 -8.78 1.77
CA TYR A 5 -6.70 -7.93 0.64
C TYR A 5 -5.97 -8.42 -0.60
N SER A 6 -6.71 -8.76 -1.65
CA SER A 6 -6.15 -9.00 -2.98
C SER A 6 -6.14 -7.69 -3.75
N ILE A 7 -4.98 -7.31 -4.26
CA ILE A 7 -4.72 -6.10 -5.01
C ILE A 7 -4.32 -6.50 -6.41
N SER A 8 -5.00 -5.95 -7.41
CA SER A 8 -4.62 -6.14 -8.80
C SER A 8 -4.10 -4.82 -9.38
N LEU A 9 -2.88 -4.87 -9.90
CA LEU A 9 -2.21 -3.79 -10.61
C LEU A 9 -2.21 -4.15 -12.11
N PRO A 10 -3.20 -3.68 -12.89
CA PRO A 10 -3.25 -4.01 -14.32
C PRO A 10 -2.07 -3.41 -15.09
N ASP A 11 -1.54 -2.27 -14.64
CA ASP A 11 -0.36 -1.66 -15.23
C ASP A 11 0.58 -1.12 -14.12
N PRO A 12 1.67 -1.84 -13.80
CA PRO A 12 2.56 -1.47 -12.70
C PRO A 12 3.44 -0.25 -13.03
N LYS A 13 3.49 0.20 -14.29
CA LYS A 13 4.27 1.39 -14.66
C LYS A 13 3.54 2.68 -14.27
N ILE A 14 2.21 2.67 -14.35
CA ILE A 14 1.35 3.79 -13.95
C ILE A 14 0.80 3.67 -12.53
N ALA A 15 0.90 2.49 -11.90
CA ALA A 15 0.54 2.26 -10.50
C ALA A 15 1.56 2.86 -9.52
N ARG A 16 1.81 4.17 -9.63
CA ARG A 16 2.69 4.94 -8.75
C ARG A 16 1.98 6.21 -8.34
N GLY A 17 1.95 6.50 -7.04
CA GLY A 17 1.42 7.75 -6.53
C GLY A 17 2.22 8.97 -6.98
N SER A 18 1.68 10.17 -6.74
CA SER A 18 2.29 11.42 -7.17
C SER A 18 3.61 11.77 -6.47
N ALA A 19 3.89 11.21 -5.29
CA ALA A 19 5.04 11.58 -4.46
C ALA A 19 6.07 10.46 -4.33
N PRO A 20 7.25 10.55 -4.98
CA PRO A 20 8.20 9.45 -5.09
C PRO A 20 8.76 8.96 -3.73
N SER A 21 8.69 9.77 -2.69
CA SER A 21 9.13 9.41 -1.33
C SER A 21 8.23 8.37 -0.63
N VAL A 22 6.97 8.25 -1.08
CA VAL A 22 5.96 7.34 -0.52
C VAL A 22 5.31 6.44 -1.56
N SER A 23 5.50 6.71 -2.85
CA SER A 23 5.01 5.89 -3.96
C SER A 23 5.81 4.62 -4.17
N PHE A 24 5.22 3.67 -4.90
CA PHE A 24 5.95 2.50 -5.38
C PHE A 24 7.11 2.90 -6.31
N THR A 25 8.30 2.40 -5.99
CA THR A 25 9.50 2.53 -6.83
C THR A 25 9.94 1.18 -7.41
N ALA A 26 9.43 0.10 -6.83
CA ALA A 26 9.69 -1.28 -7.22
C ALA A 26 9.37 -1.59 -8.69
N ASN A 27 10.08 -2.57 -9.23
CA ASN A 27 9.80 -3.17 -10.52
C ASN A 27 9.72 -4.70 -10.30
N GLY A 28 8.56 -5.30 -10.57
CA GLY A 28 8.32 -6.73 -10.34
C GLY A 28 7.55 -7.05 -9.07
N ALA A 29 6.81 -8.15 -9.08
CA ALA A 29 5.80 -8.42 -8.05
C ALA A 29 6.37 -8.62 -6.64
N GLU A 30 7.52 -9.28 -6.51
CA GLU A 30 8.18 -9.47 -5.20
C GLU A 30 8.57 -8.11 -4.58
N ALA A 31 9.23 -7.25 -5.35
CA ALA A 31 9.63 -5.93 -4.86
C ALA A 31 8.42 -5.04 -4.51
N PHE A 32 7.31 -5.16 -5.26
CA PHE A 32 6.05 -4.48 -4.90
C PHE A 32 5.49 -5.00 -3.57
N ALA A 33 5.52 -6.32 -3.37
CA ALA A 33 5.07 -6.94 -2.13
C ALA A 33 5.92 -6.49 -0.93
N GLU A 34 7.25 -6.51 -1.07
CA GLU A 34 8.17 -6.03 -0.03
C GLU A 34 7.93 -4.56 0.31
N GLN A 35 7.74 -3.69 -0.69
CA GLN A 35 7.46 -2.27 -0.47
C GLN A 35 6.11 -2.04 0.20
N LEU A 36 5.06 -2.76 -0.22
CA LEU A 36 3.75 -2.66 0.40
C LEU A 36 3.80 -3.16 1.84
N GLN A 37 4.47 -4.28 2.10
CA GLN A 37 4.67 -4.81 3.44
C GLN A 37 5.41 -3.81 4.32
N ALA A 38 6.52 -3.24 3.83
CA ALA A 38 7.25 -2.20 4.53
C ALA A 38 6.35 -1.00 4.83
N ALA A 39 5.54 -0.54 3.88
CA ALA A 39 4.62 0.58 4.09
C ALA A 39 3.50 0.28 5.10
N LEU A 40 3.14 -0.99 5.33
CA LEU A 40 2.15 -1.41 6.34
C LEU A 40 2.79 -1.58 7.73
N CYS A 41 4.02 -2.10 7.79
CA CYS A 41 4.75 -2.35 9.04
C CYS A 41 5.47 -1.11 9.58
N ASP A 42 5.96 -0.23 8.70
CA ASP A 42 6.86 0.86 9.03
C ASP A 42 6.12 2.18 9.28
N PRO A 43 6.19 2.75 10.50
CA PRO A 43 5.53 4.01 10.80
C PRO A 43 6.24 5.21 10.14
N ALA A 44 7.51 5.09 9.75
CA ALA A 44 8.23 6.18 9.10
C ALA A 44 7.75 6.43 7.66
N TRP A 45 7.09 5.45 7.02
CA TRP A 45 6.34 5.70 5.79
C TRP A 45 5.17 6.66 6.03
N PHE A 46 4.40 6.45 7.11
CA PHE A 46 3.25 7.31 7.44
C PHE A 46 3.69 8.75 7.76
N ASP A 47 4.79 8.92 8.50
CA ASP A 47 5.32 10.25 8.80
C ASP A 47 5.68 11.02 7.52
N ARG A 48 6.35 10.35 6.57
CA ARG A 48 6.64 10.92 5.24
C ARG A 48 5.38 11.27 4.46
N TRP A 49 4.36 10.41 4.47
CA TRP A 49 3.09 10.67 3.79
C TRP A 49 2.33 11.84 4.43
N ARG A 50 2.33 11.91 5.77
CA ARG A 50 1.72 12.98 6.56
C ARG A 50 2.35 14.32 6.22
N GLN A 51 3.67 14.39 6.12
CA GLN A 51 4.40 15.61 5.73
C GLN A 51 4.09 16.11 4.30
N LEU A 52 3.58 15.23 3.43
CA LEU A 52 3.17 15.61 2.08
C LEU A 52 1.74 16.19 2.02
N GLN A 53 0.97 16.06 3.09
CA GLN A 53 -0.36 16.67 3.17
C GLN A 53 -0.24 18.18 3.33
N VAL A 54 -1.27 18.90 2.87
CA VAL A 54 -1.33 20.37 2.98
C VAL A 54 -1.24 20.82 4.45
N ASP A 55 -1.95 20.11 5.33
CA ASP A 55 -1.95 20.34 6.77
C ASP A 55 -1.58 19.04 7.52
N PRO A 56 -0.30 18.80 7.83
CA PRO A 56 0.13 17.59 8.52
C PRO A 56 -0.42 17.49 9.95
N ASP A 57 -0.65 18.61 10.64
CA ASP A 57 -1.22 18.63 12.00
C ASP A 57 -2.71 18.24 12.04
N GLU A 58 -3.45 18.45 10.95
CA GLU A 58 -4.85 18.00 10.83
C GLU A 58 -4.98 16.52 10.45
N VAL A 59 -3.90 15.87 10.02
CA VAL A 59 -3.91 14.44 9.70
C VAL A 59 -4.12 13.64 10.99
N ASP A 60 -5.22 12.90 11.03
CA ASP A 60 -5.56 12.07 12.18
C ASP A 60 -4.46 11.01 12.44
N PRO A 61 -3.87 10.95 13.65
CA PRO A 61 -2.81 10.00 13.96
C PRO A 61 -3.30 8.55 13.91
N SER A 62 -4.62 8.32 14.01
CA SER A 62 -5.24 7.01 13.82
C SER A 62 -5.04 6.47 12.40
N LEU A 63 -4.69 7.33 11.44
CA LEU A 63 -4.33 6.92 10.07
C LEU A 63 -2.96 6.23 10.00
N GLY A 64 -2.12 6.48 11.01
CA GLY A 64 -0.78 5.92 11.16
C GLY A 64 -0.72 4.52 11.75
N ILE A 65 -1.85 3.82 11.91
CA ILE A 65 -1.86 2.44 12.45
C ILE A 65 -1.02 1.52 11.56
N THR A 66 0.06 0.99 12.11
CA THR A 66 0.91 -0.01 11.45
C THR A 66 0.65 -1.39 12.04
N ASP A 67 0.92 -2.41 11.24
CA ASP A 67 0.76 -3.80 11.63
C ASP A 67 2.05 -4.54 11.35
N SER A 68 2.89 -4.74 12.37
CA SER A 68 4.19 -5.41 12.23
C SER A 68 4.08 -6.88 11.82
N ALA A 69 2.89 -7.48 11.97
CA ALA A 69 2.58 -8.83 11.52
C ALA A 69 2.03 -8.88 10.08
N ALA A 70 1.92 -7.72 9.40
CA ALA A 70 1.43 -7.67 8.04
C ALA A 70 2.38 -8.45 7.12
N THR A 71 1.80 -9.32 6.30
CA THR A 71 2.54 -10.07 5.28
C THR A 71 1.97 -9.76 3.92
N VAL A 72 2.83 -9.56 2.93
CA VAL A 72 2.40 -9.30 1.55
C VAL A 72 3.11 -10.26 0.63
N THR A 73 2.35 -10.89 -0.25
CA THR A 73 2.87 -11.73 -1.33
C THR A 73 2.54 -11.12 -2.67
N GLY A 74 3.45 -11.21 -3.62
CA GLY A 74 3.27 -10.67 -4.96
C GLY A 74 3.47 -11.73 -6.03
N THR A 75 2.55 -11.81 -6.97
CA THR A 75 2.61 -12.67 -8.14
C THR A 75 2.57 -11.82 -9.40
N GLN A 76 3.56 -12.00 -10.28
CA GLN A 76 3.56 -11.34 -11.58
C GLN A 76 2.84 -12.21 -12.61
N HIS A 77 1.84 -11.64 -13.27
CA HIS A 77 1.09 -12.27 -14.34
C HIS A 77 1.25 -11.48 -15.63
N ASP A 78 2.27 -11.83 -16.42
CA ASP A 78 2.53 -11.23 -17.73
C ASP A 78 2.66 -9.69 -17.66
N LEU A 79 1.58 -8.95 -17.96
CA LEU A 79 1.50 -7.49 -17.92
C LEU A 79 0.94 -6.90 -16.62
N ARG A 80 0.32 -7.72 -15.76
CA ARG A 80 -0.31 -7.31 -14.49
C ARG A 80 0.45 -7.88 -13.30
N ILE A 81 0.33 -7.22 -12.16
CA ILE A 81 0.84 -7.70 -10.86
C ILE A 81 -0.33 -7.90 -9.92
N ASP A 82 -0.40 -9.05 -9.29
CA ASP A 82 -1.39 -9.34 -8.26
C ASP A 82 -0.67 -9.47 -6.91
N LEU A 83 -1.08 -8.66 -5.94
CA LEU A 83 -0.55 -8.69 -4.58
C LEU A 83 -1.63 -9.21 -3.63
N VAL A 84 -1.24 -9.92 -2.58
CA VAL A 84 -2.13 -10.32 -1.50
C VAL A 84 -1.51 -9.85 -0.19
N ALA A 85 -2.16 -8.89 0.45
CA ALA A 85 -1.75 -8.31 1.72
C ALA A 85 -2.62 -8.86 2.84
N THR A 86 -2.02 -9.58 3.78
CA THR A 86 -2.66 -10.07 4.99
C THR A 86 -2.31 -9.15 6.15
N THR A 87 -3.27 -8.41 6.69
CA THR A 87 -3.04 -7.44 7.76
C THR A 87 -4.25 -7.30 8.68
N SER A 88 -4.02 -6.86 9.92
CA SER A 88 -5.08 -6.47 10.85
C SER A 88 -5.62 -5.05 10.61
N ILE A 89 -5.04 -4.30 9.67
CA ILE A 89 -5.47 -2.94 9.31
C ILE A 89 -6.84 -2.99 8.60
N PRO A 90 -7.80 -2.14 8.97
CA PRO A 90 -9.11 -2.10 8.31
C PRO A 90 -9.00 -1.58 6.87
N GLY A 91 -9.91 -2.04 6.02
CA GLY A 91 -9.86 -1.80 4.58
C GLY A 91 -9.87 -0.32 4.20
N ASP A 92 -10.52 0.56 4.97
CA ASP A 92 -10.52 2.00 4.72
C ASP A 92 -9.11 2.62 4.85
N LEU A 93 -8.38 2.25 5.91
CA LEU A 93 -6.98 2.66 6.11
C LEU A 93 -6.07 2.07 5.04
N PHE A 94 -6.27 0.80 4.71
CA PHE A 94 -5.51 0.12 3.68
C PHE A 94 -5.71 0.78 2.30
N LYS A 95 -6.95 1.11 1.95
CA LYS A 95 -7.29 1.80 0.68
C LYS A 95 -6.58 3.15 0.56
N GLN A 96 -6.59 3.93 1.64
CA GLN A 96 -5.89 5.21 1.66
C GLN A 96 -4.38 5.04 1.42
N ARG A 97 -3.75 4.05 2.07
CA ARG A 97 -2.33 3.75 1.85
C ARG A 97 -2.05 3.34 0.42
N MET A 98 -2.86 2.44 -0.13
CA MET A 98 -2.77 2.03 -1.52
C MET A 98 -2.97 3.20 -2.49
N GLN A 99 -3.85 4.14 -2.18
CA GLN A 99 -4.03 5.35 -2.98
C GLN A 99 -2.77 6.25 -2.96
N ALA A 100 -2.10 6.37 -1.83
CA ALA A 100 -0.84 7.09 -1.73
C ALA A 100 0.32 6.38 -2.46
N LEU A 101 0.38 5.04 -2.36
CA LEU A 101 1.44 4.20 -2.93
C LEU A 101 1.31 4.03 -4.46
N ALA A 102 0.13 3.61 -4.92
CA ALA A 102 -0.16 3.25 -6.31
C ALA A 102 -1.01 4.30 -7.07
N GLY A 103 -1.51 5.33 -6.40
CA GLY A 103 -2.39 6.32 -7.03
C GLY A 103 -3.79 5.75 -7.28
N SER A 104 -4.28 5.88 -8.51
CA SER A 104 -5.64 5.47 -8.90
C SER A 104 -5.69 4.21 -9.78
N HIS A 105 -4.54 3.69 -10.21
CA HIS A 105 -4.45 2.59 -11.19
C HIS A 105 -4.27 1.23 -10.53
N TRP A 106 -5.16 0.89 -9.61
CA TRP A 106 -5.15 -0.37 -8.89
C TRP A 106 -6.58 -0.78 -8.49
N GLU A 107 -6.79 -2.07 -8.31
CA GLU A 107 -8.06 -2.63 -7.88
C GLU A 107 -7.88 -3.37 -6.55
N MET A 108 -8.88 -3.29 -5.67
CA MET A 108 -8.91 -4.01 -4.40
C MET A 108 -10.05 -5.00 -4.37
N ARG A 109 -9.78 -6.20 -3.88
CA ARG A 109 -10.76 -7.22 -3.54
C ARG A 109 -10.51 -7.70 -2.13
N ASP A 110 -11.54 -7.65 -1.31
CA ASP A 110 -11.52 -8.26 0.01
C ASP A 110 -11.58 -9.79 -0.14
N VAL A 111 -10.64 -10.49 0.50
CA VAL A 111 -10.57 -11.94 0.52
C VAL A 111 -10.64 -12.36 1.98
N ARG A 112 -11.79 -12.94 2.34
CA ARG A 112 -12.18 -13.27 3.72
C ARG A 112 -11.29 -14.34 4.36
#